data_AF-A0AAU9RP89-F1
#
_entry.id   AF-A0AAU9RP89-F1
#
_cell.length_a   1.000
_cell.length_b   1.000
_cell.length_c   1.000
_cell.angle_alpha   90.00
_cell.angle_beta   90.00
_cell.angle_gamma   90.00
#
_symmetry.space_group_name_H-M   'P 1'
#
loop_
_entity.id
_entity.type
_entity.pdbx_description
1 polymer ?
#
loop_
_entity_poly.entity_id
_entity_poly.type
_entity_poly.pdbx_seq_one_letter_code
_entity_poly.pdbx_strand_id
1 'polypeptide(L)'
;VFCSRKVLVTHENLKIDITRKNLRCLRPCQWLDDQVTNIYLEFLKEREVREPKKFLRCHFFNTFLFKKLDNRGTGYNYNNVRRCILVKMLEYHLIDCDKTLYVFKYLSLFIWTLAVINVKDNKFQYLDSLKGSEPKIFDALVVFEKFDCGRFMLKYINFYNRGLDLFFT
;
A
#
# COMPACT_ATOMS: atom_id res chain seq x y z
N VAL A 1 -4.97 -26.90 -20.85
CA VAL A 1 -4.23 -25.64 -21.06
C VAL A 1 -4.97 -24.50 -20.38
N PHE A 2 -4.51 -24.01 -19.22
CA PHE A 2 -5.15 -22.89 -18.52
C PHE A 2 -4.62 -21.55 -19.05
N CYS A 3 -5.45 -20.77 -19.73
CA CYS A 3 -5.05 -19.49 -20.30
C CYS A 3 -4.75 -18.44 -19.21
N SER A 4 -3.51 -17.98 -19.11
CA SER A 4 -3.08 -17.00 -18.09
C SER A 4 -3.61 -15.59 -18.34
N ARG A 5 -4.07 -15.30 -19.56
CA ARG A 5 -4.58 -13.99 -20.00
C ARG A 5 -6.09 -13.84 -19.82
N LYS A 6 -6.78 -14.85 -19.28
CA LYS A 6 -8.22 -14.75 -18.99
C LYS A 6 -8.43 -13.64 -17.95
N VAL A 7 -9.10 -12.57 -18.37
CA VAL A 7 -9.64 -11.54 -17.48
C VAL A 7 -10.67 -12.21 -16.58
N LEU A 8 -10.52 -12.04 -15.28
CA LEU A 8 -11.43 -12.59 -14.28
C LEU A 8 -12.46 -11.55 -13.87
N VAL A 9 -12.01 -10.32 -13.65
CA VAL A 9 -12.82 -9.17 -13.23
C VAL A 9 -12.18 -7.91 -13.82
N THR A 10 -13.00 -6.97 -14.27
CA THR A 10 -12.56 -5.62 -14.63
C THR A 10 -13.04 -4.64 -13.57
N HIS A 11 -12.14 -3.84 -13.03
CA HIS A 11 -12.50 -2.79 -12.08
C HIS A 11 -12.80 -1.50 -12.84
N GLU A 12 -14.08 -1.16 -12.99
CA GLU A 12 -14.54 -0.07 -13.85
C GLU A 12 -13.91 1.29 -13.49
N ASN A 13 -13.85 1.62 -12.20
CA ASN A 13 -13.32 2.89 -11.71
C ASN A 13 -11.82 3.08 -12.00
N LEU A 14 -11.07 1.98 -12.01
CA LEU A 14 -9.62 2.00 -12.24
C LEU A 14 -9.27 1.67 -13.69
N LYS A 15 -10.25 1.16 -14.46
CA LYS A 15 -10.06 0.59 -15.80
C LYS A 15 -8.92 -0.44 -15.83
N ILE A 16 -8.83 -1.26 -14.77
CA ILE A 16 -7.82 -2.31 -14.65
C ILE A 16 -8.48 -3.67 -14.80
N ASP A 17 -7.95 -4.48 -15.72
CA ASP A 17 -8.32 -5.87 -15.89
C ASP A 17 -7.50 -6.76 -14.94
N ILE A 18 -8.21 -7.43 -14.03
CA ILE A 18 -7.61 -8.39 -13.10
C ILE A 18 -7.60 -9.75 -13.78
N THR A 19 -6.42 -10.19 -14.21
CA THR A 19 -6.25 -11.52 -14.80
C THR A 19 -5.85 -12.55 -13.74
N ARG A 20 -6.00 -13.84 -14.09
CA ARG A 20 -5.46 -14.93 -13.25
C ARG A 20 -3.96 -14.76 -13.00
N LYS A 21 -3.20 -14.21 -13.94
CA LYS A 21 -1.75 -13.95 -13.76
C LYS A 21 -1.50 -12.92 -12.65
N ASN A 22 -2.29 -11.85 -12.58
CA ASN A 22 -2.16 -10.83 -11.53
C ASN A 22 -2.36 -11.44 -10.15
N LEU A 23 -3.40 -12.26 -9.97
CA LEU A 23 -3.72 -12.88 -8.68
C LEU A 23 -2.75 -13.99 -8.26
N ARG A 24 -1.84 -14.45 -9.13
CA ARG A 24 -0.82 -15.45 -8.73
C ARG A 24 0.08 -14.94 -7.60
N CYS A 25 0.28 -13.63 -7.48
CA CYS A 25 1.05 -13.03 -6.40
C CYS A 25 0.45 -13.26 -5.00
N LEU A 26 -0.82 -13.69 -4.93
CA LEU A 26 -1.51 -14.03 -3.67
C LEU A 26 -1.33 -15.50 -3.28
N ARG A 27 -0.63 -16.32 -4.06
CA ARG A 27 -0.28 -17.70 -3.64
C ARG A 27 0.81 -17.67 -2.55
N PRO A 28 0.89 -18.69 -1.69
CA PRO A 28 1.96 -18.81 -0.70
C PRO A 28 3.35 -18.65 -1.35
N CYS A 29 4.29 -18.04 -0.63
CA CYS A 29 5.66 -17.81 -1.09
C CYS A 29 5.76 -17.05 -2.43
N GLN A 30 4.86 -16.08 -2.65
CA GLN A 30 4.91 -15.18 -3.80
C GLN A 30 4.91 -13.73 -3.33
N TRP A 31 5.69 -12.91 -4.02
CA TRP A 31 5.75 -11.48 -3.76
C TRP A 31 4.49 -10.80 -4.25
N LEU A 32 3.91 -9.93 -3.42
CA LEU A 32 2.80 -9.09 -3.83
C LEU A 32 3.23 -8.15 -4.97
N ASP A 33 2.32 -7.99 -5.94
CA ASP A 33 2.49 -7.13 -7.11
C ASP A 33 1.91 -5.73 -6.86
N ASP A 34 2.56 -4.71 -7.43
CA ASP A 34 2.12 -3.31 -7.33
C ASP A 34 0.67 -3.12 -7.82
N GLN A 35 0.22 -3.80 -8.88
CA GLN A 35 -1.14 -3.66 -9.40
C GLN A 35 -2.16 -4.20 -8.40
N VAL A 36 -1.90 -5.37 -7.81
CA VAL A 36 -2.80 -5.98 -6.84
C VAL A 36 -2.85 -5.16 -5.55
N THR A 37 -1.72 -4.60 -5.10
CA THR A 37 -1.69 -3.67 -3.97
C THR A 37 -2.53 -2.44 -4.24
N ASN A 38 -2.34 -1.77 -5.39
CA ASN A 38 -3.09 -0.55 -5.71
C ASN A 38 -4.59 -0.80 -5.80
N ILE A 39 -5.02 -1.93 -6.39
CA ILE A 39 -6.44 -2.33 -6.42
C ILE A 39 -6.99 -2.51 -5.01
N TYR A 40 -6.22 -3.14 -4.11
CA TYR A 40 -6.64 -3.29 -2.73
C TYR A 40 -6.83 -1.95 -2.01
N LEU A 41 -5.94 -0.98 -2.22
CA LEU A 41 -6.07 0.37 -1.65
C LEU A 41 -7.34 1.08 -2.12
N GLU A 42 -7.70 0.89 -3.39
CA GLU A 42 -8.92 1.45 -3.94
C GLU A 42 -10.18 0.78 -3.39
N PHE A 43 -10.16 -0.54 -3.18
CA PHE A 43 -11.24 -1.22 -2.45
C PHE A 43 -11.43 -0.69 -1.01
N LEU A 44 -10.36 -0.25 -0.34
CA LEU A 44 -10.49 0.38 0.98
C LEU A 44 -11.18 1.74 0.88
N LYS A 45 -10.87 2.55 -0.14
CA LYS A 45 -11.56 3.82 -0.40
C LYS A 45 -13.05 3.60 -0.69
N GLU A 46 -13.37 2.65 -1.56
CA GLU A 46 -14.77 2.35 -1.89
C GLU A 46 -15.55 1.85 -0.67
N ARG A 47 -14.91 1.05 0.18
CA ARG A 47 -15.50 0.56 1.43
C ARG A 47 -15.76 1.70 2.41
N GLU A 48 -14.83 2.63 2.54
CA GLU A 48 -14.97 3.83 3.36
C GLU A 48 -16.18 4.67 2.91
N VAL A 49 -16.33 4.89 1.60
CA VAL A 49 -17.48 5.62 1.03
C VAL A 49 -18.79 4.88 1.28
N ARG A 50 -18.78 3.54 1.20
CA ARG A 50 -19.96 2.70 1.44
C ARG A 50 -20.43 2.69 2.88
N GLU A 51 -19.50 2.73 3.84
CA GLU A 51 -19.79 2.63 5.28
C GLU A 51 -19.06 3.71 6.10
N PRO A 52 -19.35 5.01 5.91
CA PRO A 52 -18.56 6.11 6.47
C PRO A 52 -18.59 6.19 8.01
N LYS A 53 -19.55 5.53 8.67
CA LYS A 53 -19.64 5.47 10.14
C LYS A 53 -18.73 4.39 10.75
N LYS A 54 -18.26 3.43 9.96
CA LYS A 54 -17.46 2.28 10.42
C LYS A 54 -15.97 2.42 10.12
N PHE A 55 -15.60 3.28 9.18
CA PHE A 55 -14.22 3.44 8.72
C PHE A 55 -13.79 4.90 8.81
N LEU A 56 -12.50 5.11 9.06
CA LEU A 56 -11.88 6.42 9.05
C LEU A 56 -11.71 6.91 7.62
N ARG A 57 -11.77 8.23 7.45
CA ARG A 57 -11.53 8.89 6.17
C ARG A 57 -10.05 8.86 5.84
N CYS A 58 -9.62 7.99 4.92
CA CYS A 58 -8.22 7.73 4.64
C CYS A 58 -7.86 8.05 3.18
N HIS A 59 -6.77 8.78 2.98
CA HIS A 59 -6.16 8.86 1.66
C HIS A 59 -5.07 7.79 1.51
N PHE A 60 -5.17 6.99 0.45
CA PHE A 60 -4.13 6.01 0.08
C PHE A 60 -3.49 6.43 -1.23
N PHE A 61 -2.19 6.70 -1.18
CA PHE A 61 -1.41 6.96 -2.38
C PHE A 61 -1.04 5.67 -3.09
N ASN A 62 -0.96 5.75 -4.42
CA ASN A 62 -0.50 4.62 -5.21
C ASN A 62 0.98 4.28 -4.89
N THR A 63 1.35 3.03 -5.14
CA THR A 63 2.69 2.52 -4.82
C THR A 63 3.82 3.16 -5.63
N PHE A 64 3.48 3.92 -6.65
CA PHE A 64 4.41 4.64 -7.52
C PHE A 64 4.67 6.08 -7.07
N LEU A 65 3.83 6.66 -6.21
CA LEU A 65 3.99 8.06 -5.78
C LEU A 65 5.33 8.26 -5.10
N PHE A 66 5.70 7.36 -4.17
CA PHE A 66 6.97 7.46 -3.46
C PHE A 66 8.17 7.38 -4.43
N LYS A 67 8.09 6.51 -5.45
CA LYS A 67 9.13 6.39 -6.49
C LYS A 67 9.29 7.67 -7.32
N LYS A 68 8.24 8.49 -7.43
CA LYS A 68 8.29 9.80 -8.09
C LYS A 68 8.85 10.89 -7.19
N LEU A 69 8.57 10.79 -5.89
CA LEU A 69 9.05 11.72 -4.87
C LEU A 69 10.54 11.54 -4.62
N ASP A 70 10.98 10.29 -4.45
CA ASP A 70 12.39 9.91 -4.30
C ASP A 70 12.90 9.42 -5.65
N ASN A 71 13.41 10.36 -6.45
CA ASN A 71 13.92 10.05 -7.77
C ASN A 71 15.32 9.45 -7.63
N ARG A 72 15.42 8.13 -7.85
CA ARG A 72 16.64 7.32 -7.70
C ARG A 72 17.83 7.98 -8.41
N GLY A 73 18.71 8.63 -7.64
CA GLY A 73 19.92 9.29 -8.12
C GLY A 73 19.95 10.81 -7.97
N THR A 74 18.79 11.50 -7.99
CA THR A 74 18.72 12.97 -7.76
C THR A 74 18.12 13.34 -6.41
N GLY A 75 17.59 12.36 -5.68
CA GLY A 75 16.99 12.56 -4.36
C GLY A 75 15.57 13.12 -4.41
N TYR A 76 15.16 13.74 -3.30
CA TYR A 76 13.81 14.28 -3.08
C TYR A 76 13.44 15.36 -4.11
N ASN A 77 12.31 15.16 -4.79
CA ASN A 77 11.75 16.13 -5.73
C ASN A 77 10.23 16.24 -5.62
N TYR A 78 9.78 17.24 -4.88
CA TYR A 78 8.35 17.53 -4.69
C TYR A 78 7.60 17.87 -5.98
N ASN A 79 8.27 18.47 -6.97
CA ASN A 79 7.62 18.93 -8.21
C ASN A 79 7.00 17.76 -9.00
N ASN A 80 7.58 16.57 -8.89
CA ASN A 80 7.10 15.36 -9.56
C ASN A 80 5.76 14.84 -9.03
N VAL A 81 5.46 15.14 -7.75
CA VAL A 81 4.23 14.68 -7.08
C VAL A 81 3.25 15.80 -6.81
N ARG A 82 3.68 17.07 -6.92
CA ARG A 82 2.85 18.26 -6.66
C ARG A 82 1.51 18.18 -7.36
N ARG A 83 1.49 17.75 -8.64
CA ARG A 83 0.24 17.62 -9.40
C ARG A 83 -0.68 16.55 -8.81
N CYS A 84 -0.14 15.42 -8.35
CA CYS A 84 -0.90 14.29 -7.81
C CYS A 84 -1.62 14.60 -6.50
N ILE A 85 -1.15 15.60 -5.75
CA ILE A 85 -1.70 16.01 -4.46
C ILE A 85 -2.58 17.26 -4.53
N LEU A 86 -2.78 17.83 -5.74
CA LEU A 86 -3.69 18.94 -5.92
C LEU A 86 -5.14 18.48 -5.70
N VAL A 87 -5.93 19.32 -5.04
CA VAL A 87 -7.38 19.12 -4.85
C VAL A 87 -8.09 18.88 -6.18
N LYS A 88 -7.65 19.52 -7.26
CA LYS A 88 -8.20 19.30 -8.61
C LYS A 88 -8.06 17.84 -9.09
N MET A 89 -7.07 17.10 -8.58
CA MET A 89 -6.85 15.69 -8.92
C MET A 89 -7.41 14.73 -7.88
N LEU A 90 -7.53 15.16 -6.61
CA LEU A 90 -8.02 14.32 -5.51
C LEU A 90 -9.50 14.55 -5.18
N GLU A 91 -10.10 15.65 -5.65
CA GLU A 91 -11.45 16.13 -5.34
C GLU A 91 -11.69 16.56 -3.87
N TYR A 92 -10.70 16.37 -3.00
CA TYR A 92 -10.71 16.81 -1.59
C TYR A 92 -9.32 17.25 -1.14
N HIS A 93 -9.24 17.90 0.02
CA HIS A 93 -7.97 18.25 0.65
C HIS A 93 -7.47 17.09 1.52
N LEU A 94 -6.17 16.83 1.48
CA LEU A 94 -5.55 15.79 2.33
C LEU A 94 -5.70 16.09 3.83
N ILE A 95 -5.87 17.37 4.20
CA ILE A 95 -6.11 17.78 5.58
C ILE A 95 -7.49 17.37 6.10
N ASP A 96 -8.45 17.08 5.21
CA ASP A 96 -9.79 16.61 5.57
C ASP A 96 -9.81 15.11 5.91
N CYS A 97 -8.71 14.40 5.63
CA CYS A 97 -8.57 12.98 5.94
C CYS A 97 -8.09 12.78 7.38
N ASP A 98 -8.59 11.74 8.05
CA ASP A 98 -8.09 11.29 9.34
C ASP A 98 -6.62 10.85 9.25
N LYS A 99 -6.31 10.09 8.21
CA LYS A 99 -4.98 9.52 7.96
C LYS A 99 -4.63 9.54 6.49
N THR A 100 -3.38 9.82 6.19
CA THR A 100 -2.81 9.70 4.84
C THR A 100 -1.75 8.61 4.85
N LEU A 101 -1.89 7.62 3.97
CA LEU A 101 -1.06 6.42 3.92
C LEU A 101 -0.26 6.38 2.62
N TYR A 102 1.04 6.18 2.77
CA TYR A 102 2.00 6.00 1.68
C TYR A 102 2.49 4.56 1.70
N VAL A 103 2.14 3.83 0.65
CA VAL A 103 2.55 2.44 0.46
C VAL A 103 3.63 2.41 -0.59
N PHE A 104 4.75 1.75 -0.33
CA PHE A 104 5.80 1.63 -1.34
C PHE A 104 6.67 0.41 -1.12
N LYS A 105 7.38 0.03 -2.17
CA LYS A 105 8.29 -1.12 -2.19
C LYS A 105 9.72 -0.64 -2.40
N TYR A 106 10.60 -0.94 -1.45
CA TYR A 106 12.04 -0.76 -1.64
C TYR A 106 12.58 -1.87 -2.54
N LEU A 107 12.73 -1.56 -3.82
CA LEU A 107 13.11 -2.56 -4.85
C LEU A 107 14.47 -3.24 -4.59
N SER A 108 15.40 -2.58 -3.89
CA SER A 108 16.73 -3.14 -3.56
C SER A 108 16.65 -4.28 -2.54
N LEU A 109 15.67 -4.26 -1.64
CA LEU A 109 15.52 -5.25 -0.57
C LEU A 109 14.23 -6.08 -0.70
N PHE A 110 13.40 -5.75 -1.71
CA PHE A 110 12.07 -6.29 -1.96
C PHE A 110 11.06 -6.09 -0.81
N ILE A 111 11.35 -5.18 0.13
CA ILE A 111 10.54 -4.92 1.33
C ILE A 111 9.35 -4.01 1.00
N TRP A 112 8.17 -4.35 1.53
CA TRP A 112 7.01 -3.47 1.54
C TRP A 112 7.00 -2.60 2.79
N THR A 113 6.80 -1.31 2.58
CA THR A 113 6.88 -0.29 3.61
C THR A 113 5.60 0.53 3.61
N LEU A 114 5.16 0.91 4.81
CA LEU A 114 4.00 1.77 5.02
C LEU A 114 4.39 2.97 5.87
N ALA A 115 4.19 4.18 5.35
CA ALA A 115 4.24 5.40 6.14
C ALA A 115 2.82 5.93 6.34
N VAL A 116 2.48 6.28 7.58
CA VAL A 116 1.17 6.78 7.98
C VAL A 116 1.34 8.16 8.59
N ILE A 117 0.66 9.15 8.00
CA ILE A 117 0.51 10.48 8.58
C ILE A 117 -0.88 10.52 9.23
N ASN A 118 -0.93 10.57 10.54
CA ASN A 118 -2.16 10.84 11.28
C ASN A 118 -2.32 12.36 11.38
N VAL A 119 -3.26 12.89 10.60
CA VAL A 119 -3.49 14.34 10.46
C VAL A 119 -4.10 14.89 11.74
N LYS A 120 -5.02 14.15 12.37
CA LYS A 120 -5.69 14.57 13.61
C LYS A 120 -4.72 14.66 14.80
N ASP A 121 -3.84 13.68 14.93
CA ASP A 121 -2.90 13.62 16.06
C ASP A 121 -1.55 14.27 15.78
N ASN A 122 -1.33 14.79 14.57
CA ASN A 122 -0.03 15.28 14.08
C ASN A 122 1.12 14.28 14.28
N LYS A 123 0.85 12.99 14.07
CA LYS A 123 1.82 11.90 14.26
C LYS A 123 2.23 11.29 12.93
N PHE A 124 3.54 11.10 12.77
CA PHE A 124 4.12 10.31 11.70
C PHE A 124 4.49 8.92 12.23
N GLN A 125 4.06 7.87 11.54
CA GLN A 125 4.41 6.49 11.85
C GLN A 125 5.03 5.82 10.61
N TYR A 126 6.15 5.14 10.82
CA TYR A 126 6.82 4.37 9.78
C TYR A 126 6.84 2.90 10.17
N LEU A 127 6.26 2.06 9.32
CA LEU A 127 6.15 0.62 9.51
C LEU A 127 6.95 -0.09 8.42
N ASP A 128 8.03 -0.71 8.87
CA ASP A 128 8.78 -1.67 8.10
C ASP A 128 8.46 -3.07 8.63
N SER A 129 8.02 -3.94 7.74
CA SER A 129 7.78 -5.36 7.99
C SER A 129 9.01 -6.13 8.52
N LEU A 130 10.23 -5.63 8.34
CA LEU A 130 11.48 -6.31 8.76
C LEU A 130 12.19 -5.63 9.93
N LYS A 131 11.48 -4.84 10.73
CA LYS A 131 12.01 -3.98 11.81
C LYS A 131 13.17 -4.62 12.59
N GLY A 132 14.41 -4.24 12.26
CA GLY A 132 15.60 -4.37 13.12
C GLY A 132 16.07 -5.78 13.50
N SER A 133 15.91 -6.79 12.64
CA SER A 133 16.47 -8.12 12.92
C SER A 133 18.01 -8.08 13.03
N GLU A 134 18.54 -8.44 14.19
CA GLU A 134 19.98 -8.64 14.42
C GLU A 134 20.60 -9.55 13.34
N PRO A 135 21.80 -9.23 12.84
CA PRO A 135 22.30 -9.71 11.55
C PRO A 135 22.74 -11.18 11.50
N LYS A 136 22.43 -12.02 12.49
CA LYS A 136 23.07 -13.35 12.61
C LYS A 136 22.16 -14.57 12.76
N ILE A 137 20.88 -14.44 13.11
CA ILE A 137 20.08 -15.64 13.46
C ILE A 137 19.10 -16.11 12.38
N PHE A 138 18.75 -15.30 11.37
CA PHE A 138 17.57 -15.66 10.56
C PHE A 138 17.61 -15.32 9.07
N ASP A 139 18.69 -15.61 8.34
CA ASP A 139 18.66 -15.41 6.88
C ASP A 139 17.53 -16.22 6.20
N ALA A 140 17.23 -17.43 6.68
CA ALA A 140 16.14 -18.24 6.15
C ALA A 140 14.73 -17.77 6.60
N LEU A 141 14.54 -17.41 7.87
CA LEU A 141 13.24 -16.91 8.34
C LEU A 141 12.95 -15.50 7.83
N VAL A 142 13.95 -14.62 7.73
CA VAL A 142 13.80 -13.30 7.10
C VAL A 142 13.43 -13.45 5.63
N VAL A 143 14.00 -14.43 4.91
CA VAL A 143 13.58 -14.73 3.52
C VAL A 143 12.16 -15.28 3.45
N PHE A 144 11.73 -16.10 4.42
CA PHE A 144 10.35 -16.58 4.49
C PHE A 144 9.37 -15.44 4.78
N GLU A 145 9.62 -14.64 5.82
CA GLU A 145 8.82 -13.46 6.20
C GLU A 145 8.80 -12.40 5.10
N LYS A 146 9.87 -12.28 4.32
CA LYS A 146 9.93 -11.41 3.15
C LYS A 146 8.85 -11.73 2.11
N PHE A 147 8.40 -12.98 1.95
CA PHE A 147 7.29 -13.26 1.04
C PHE A 147 5.94 -12.77 1.59
N ASP A 148 5.78 -12.75 2.91
CA ASP A 148 4.54 -12.31 3.57
C ASP A 148 4.53 -10.82 3.93
N CYS A 149 5.65 -10.11 3.80
CA CYS A 149 5.76 -8.69 4.16
C CYS A 149 4.68 -7.81 3.50
N GLY A 150 4.36 -8.07 2.23
CA GLY A 150 3.30 -7.37 1.52
C GLY A 150 1.91 -7.66 2.11
N ARG A 151 1.66 -8.87 2.59
CA ARG A 151 0.37 -9.27 3.19
C ARG A 151 0.18 -8.67 4.58
N PHE A 152 1.23 -8.68 5.40
CA PHE A 152 1.22 -7.97 6.69
C PHE A 152 0.94 -6.50 6.48
N MET A 153 1.59 -5.89 5.49
CA MET A 153 1.34 -4.50 5.11
C MET A 153 -0.13 -4.26 4.71
N LEU A 154 -0.73 -5.09 3.84
CA LEU A 154 -2.16 -4.94 3.50
C LEU A 154 -3.07 -5.05 4.73
N LYS A 155 -2.77 -5.97 5.65
CA LYS A 155 -3.52 -6.10 6.91
C LYS A 155 -3.38 -4.83 7.75
N TYR A 156 -2.16 -4.30 7.91
CA TYR A 156 -1.92 -3.08 8.66
C TYR A 156 -2.74 -1.90 8.13
N ILE A 157 -2.73 -1.68 6.83
CA ILE A 157 -3.53 -0.63 6.19
C ILE A 157 -5.01 -0.82 6.53
N ASN A 158 -5.51 -2.06 6.47
CA ASN A 158 -6.89 -2.36 6.81
C ASN A 158 -7.23 -2.10 8.29
N PHE A 159 -6.31 -2.34 9.22
CA PHE A 159 -6.48 -1.99 10.64
C PHE A 159 -6.52 -0.47 10.83
N TYR A 160 -5.58 0.26 10.21
CA TYR A 160 -5.56 1.72 10.27
C TYR A 160 -6.84 2.35 9.73
N ASN A 161 -7.38 1.84 8.63
CA ASN A 161 -8.64 2.31 8.07
C ASN A 161 -9.85 2.04 8.98
N ARG A 162 -9.75 1.05 9.88
CA ARG A 162 -10.77 0.77 10.91
C ARG A 162 -10.57 1.58 12.20
N GLY A 163 -9.48 2.36 12.32
CA GLY A 163 -9.13 3.04 13.56
C GLY A 163 -8.73 2.10 14.69
N LEU A 164 -8.28 0.88 14.36
CA LEU A 164 -7.86 -0.11 15.33
C LEU A 164 -6.35 0.01 15.60
N ASP A 165 -5.95 -0.21 16.84
CA ASP A 165 -4.55 -0.42 17.21
C ASP A 165 -4.05 -1.77 16.67
N LEU A 166 -2.73 -1.83 16.42
CA LEU A 166 -2.07 -2.97 15.78
C LEU A 166 -2.01 -4.17 16.74
N PHE A 167 -3.03 -5.03 16.71
CA PHE A 167 -3.02 -6.32 17.39
C PHE A 167 -3.07 -7.46 16.36
N PHE A 168 -1.97 -8.20 16.21
CA PHE A 168 -1.96 -9.49 15.53
C PHE A 168 -0.86 -10.39 16.13
N THR A 169 -1.11 -11.69 16.17
CA THR A 169 -0.15 -12.76 16.46
C THR A 169 0.17 -13.54 15.19
#